data_AF-A0A671X3D6-F1
#
_entry.id   AF-A0A671X3D6-F1
#
_cell.length_a   1.000
_cell.length_b   1.000
_cell.length_c   1.000
_cell.angle_alpha   90.00
_cell.angle_beta   90.00
_cell.angle_gamma   90.00
#
_symmetry.space_group_name_H-M   'P 1'
#
loop_
_entity.id
_entity.type
_entity.pdbx_description
1 polymer ?
#
loop_
_entity_poly.entity_id
_entity_poly.type
_entity_poly.pdbx_seq_one_letter_code
_entity_poly.pdbx_strand_id
1 'polypeptide(L)'
;MTTEDTEILLIKNMTLICVLIWTLLCCCFTESRGQYTVTQPGAVSSALGGSVTINCRTSQDVYYYGDHRLAWYQQRDGETPKLLIYDAGTRQSGIPGRFTGSGSNSAFTLTISGVQAEDAAVYYCQGYHEINSQAVFTQ
;
A
#
# COMPACT_ATOMS: atom_id res chain seq x y z
N MET A 1 -19.97 55.98 27.38
CA MET A 1 -19.90 54.54 27.13
C MET A 1 -20.71 53.88 28.23
N THR A 2 -21.89 53.38 27.89
CA THR A 2 -22.81 52.78 28.85
C THR A 2 -22.40 51.33 29.13
N THR A 3 -22.83 50.78 30.26
CA THR A 3 -22.56 49.38 30.64
C THR A 3 -23.02 48.38 29.58
N GLU A 4 -24.06 48.72 28.81
CA GLU A 4 -24.57 47.93 27.69
C GLU A 4 -23.59 47.89 26.50
N ASP A 5 -22.87 48.99 26.22
CA ASP A 5 -21.87 49.06 25.16
C ASP A 5 -20.67 48.14 25.46
N THR A 6 -20.27 48.06 26.74
CA THR A 6 -19.15 47.21 27.19
C THR A 6 -19.52 45.72 27.15
N GLU A 7 -20.74 45.36 27.53
CA GLU A 7 -21.24 43.97 27.43
C GLU A 7 -21.34 43.51 25.97
N ILE A 8 -21.83 44.37 25.06
CA ILE A 8 -21.90 44.08 23.62
C ILE A 8 -20.48 43.89 23.03
N LEU A 9 -19.52 44.71 23.44
CA LEU A 9 -18.13 44.59 22.99
C LEU A 9 -17.48 43.30 23.50
N LEU A 10 -17.74 42.90 24.74
CA LEU A 10 -17.27 41.65 25.32
C LEU A 10 -17.85 40.42 24.60
N ILE A 11 -19.15 40.43 24.28
CA ILE A 11 -19.82 39.34 23.54
C ILE A 11 -19.26 39.23 22.11
N LYS A 12 -19.05 40.36 21.42
CA LYS A 12 -18.46 40.39 20.07
C LYS A 12 -17.02 39.88 20.06
N ASN A 13 -16.22 40.26 21.06
CA ASN A 13 -14.84 39.77 21.18
C ASN A 13 -14.80 38.27 21.47
N MET A 14 -15.66 37.78 22.36
CA MET A 14 -15.72 36.36 22.71
C MET A 14 -16.18 35.50 21.53
N THR A 15 -17.20 35.94 20.79
CA THR A 15 -17.65 35.27 19.56
C THR A 15 -16.58 35.28 18.47
N LEU A 16 -15.85 36.39 18.28
CA LEU A 16 -14.75 36.46 17.33
C LEU A 16 -13.60 35.50 17.70
N ILE A 17 -13.23 35.42 18.98
CA ILE A 17 -12.20 34.49 19.48
C ILE A 17 -12.64 33.04 19.26
N CYS A 18 -13.89 32.68 19.55
CA CYS A 18 -14.42 31.34 19.29
C CYS A 18 -14.37 30.99 17.79
N VAL A 19 -14.75 31.90 16.90
CA VAL A 19 -14.69 31.70 15.45
C VAL A 19 -13.24 31.52 14.98
N LEU A 20 -12.30 32.32 15.50
CA LEU A 20 -10.88 32.22 15.18
C LEU A 20 -10.27 30.90 15.68
N ILE A 21 -10.58 30.47 16.91
CA ILE A 21 -10.13 29.18 17.45
C ILE A 21 -10.69 28.03 16.60
N TRP A 22 -11.97 28.10 16.21
CA TRP A 22 -12.61 27.04 15.43
C TRP A 22 -12.07 26.96 14.01
N THR A 23 -11.77 28.10 13.37
CA THR A 23 -11.10 28.13 12.06
C THR A 23 -9.66 27.63 12.15
N LEU A 24 -8.90 28.03 13.17
CA LEU A 24 -7.53 27.53 13.38
C LEU A 24 -7.50 26.01 13.64
N LEU A 25 -8.44 25.50 14.45
CA LEU A 25 -8.60 24.06 14.70
C LEU A 25 -8.94 23.32 13.39
N CYS A 26 -9.82 23.89 12.56
CA CYS A 26 -10.24 23.30 11.29
C CYS A 26 -9.08 23.18 10.29
N CYS A 27 -8.17 24.16 10.25
CA CYS A 27 -6.99 24.14 9.39
C CYS A 27 -5.99 23.02 9.74
N CYS A 28 -6.01 22.50 10.97
CA CYS A 28 -5.13 21.40 11.41
C CYS A 28 -5.67 20.01 11.04
N PHE A 29 -6.93 19.89 10.61
CA PHE A 29 -7.53 18.63 10.14
C PHE A 29 -7.45 18.46 8.62
N THR A 30 -6.42 19.02 7.98
CA THR A 30 -6.07 18.60 6.62
C THR A 30 -5.55 17.17 6.70
N GLU A 31 -6.45 16.21 6.61
CA GLU A 31 -6.16 14.80 6.43
C GLU A 31 -5.21 14.68 5.23
N SER A 32 -3.95 14.32 5.47
CA SER A 32 -2.98 14.09 4.40
C SER A 32 -3.40 12.83 3.63
N ARG A 33 -4.12 13.02 2.53
CA ARG A 33 -4.53 11.92 1.65
C ARG A 33 -3.46 11.68 0.60
N GLY A 34 -2.61 10.68 0.85
CA GLY A 34 -1.63 10.22 -0.12
C GLY A 34 -0.98 8.87 0.22
N GLN A 35 -1.63 8.00 1.02
CA GLN A 35 -1.05 6.70 1.30
C GLN A 35 -1.37 5.72 0.17
N TYR A 36 -0.33 5.18 -0.45
CA TYR A 36 -0.43 4.07 -1.37
C TYR A 36 -0.66 2.81 -0.53
N THR A 37 -1.68 2.03 -0.86
CA THR A 37 -2.05 0.84 -0.09
C THR A 37 -1.94 -0.40 -0.96
N VAL A 38 -1.50 -1.50 -0.34
CA VAL A 38 -1.47 -2.84 -0.93
C VAL A 38 -2.58 -3.68 -0.29
N THR A 39 -3.25 -4.49 -1.10
CA THR A 39 -4.29 -5.43 -0.67
C THR A 39 -3.95 -6.83 -1.17
N GLN A 40 -3.79 -7.76 -0.23
CA GLN A 40 -3.57 -9.19 -0.48
C GLN A 40 -4.59 -10.02 0.32
N PRO A 41 -4.90 -11.25 -0.13
CA PRO A 41 -5.70 -12.17 0.67
C PRO A 41 -4.94 -12.55 1.95
N GLY A 42 -5.64 -12.67 3.08
CA GLY A 42 -5.00 -13.02 4.35
C GLY A 42 -4.43 -14.44 4.38
N ALA A 43 -5.05 -15.38 3.66
CA ALA A 43 -4.53 -16.72 3.45
C ALA A 43 -5.09 -17.33 2.16
N VAL A 44 -4.31 -18.21 1.55
CA VAL A 44 -4.74 -19.09 0.46
C VAL A 44 -4.20 -20.49 0.71
N SER A 45 -4.87 -21.51 0.17
CA SER A 45 -4.48 -22.90 0.35
C SER A 45 -4.65 -23.68 -0.95
N SER A 46 -3.83 -24.70 -1.15
CA SER A 46 -3.96 -25.67 -2.24
C SER A 46 -3.47 -27.03 -1.79
N ALA A 47 -3.92 -28.08 -2.48
CA ALA A 47 -3.41 -29.43 -2.26
C ALA A 47 -1.98 -29.55 -2.81
N LEU A 48 -1.20 -30.50 -2.27
CA LEU A 48 0.11 -30.85 -2.83
C LEU A 48 -0.05 -31.29 -4.30
N GLY A 49 0.81 -30.78 -5.17
CA GLY A 49 0.72 -30.96 -6.62
C GLY A 49 -0.35 -30.10 -7.31
N GLY A 50 -1.21 -29.41 -6.55
CA GLY A 50 -2.20 -28.48 -7.05
C GLY A 50 -1.61 -27.15 -7.52
N SER A 51 -2.48 -26.21 -7.87
CA SER A 51 -2.10 -24.83 -8.21
C SER A 51 -2.70 -23.86 -7.21
N VAL A 52 -2.01 -22.76 -6.93
CA VAL A 52 -2.54 -21.64 -6.14
C VAL A 52 -2.20 -20.32 -6.81
N THR A 53 -3.12 -19.36 -6.72
CA THR A 53 -2.92 -17.99 -7.19
C THR A 53 -3.11 -17.03 -6.03
N ILE A 54 -2.13 -16.15 -5.85
CA ILE A 54 -2.12 -15.10 -4.83
C ILE A 54 -2.33 -13.77 -5.54
N ASN A 55 -3.35 -13.02 -5.13
CA ASN A 55 -3.68 -11.74 -5.73
C ASN A 55 -3.03 -10.60 -4.95
N CYS A 56 -2.60 -9.56 -5.66
CA CYS A 56 -2.11 -8.32 -5.12
C CYS A 56 -2.78 -7.15 -5.85
N ARG A 57 -3.37 -6.23 -5.09
CA ARG A 57 -3.93 -4.99 -5.64
C ARG A 57 -3.33 -3.78 -4.97
N THR A 58 -2.83 -2.83 -5.75
CA THR A 58 -2.32 -1.55 -5.27
C THR A 58 -3.37 -0.46 -5.49
N SER A 59 -3.36 0.59 -4.67
CA SER A 59 -4.29 1.72 -4.82
C SER A 59 -4.01 2.60 -6.04
N GLN A 60 -2.82 2.47 -6.62
CA GLN A 60 -2.32 3.24 -7.75
C GLN A 60 -1.50 2.32 -8.66
N ASP A 61 -1.35 2.73 -9.91
CA ASP A 61 -0.60 1.93 -10.87
C ASP A 61 0.88 1.86 -10.51
N VAL A 62 1.42 0.65 -10.55
CA VAL A 62 2.83 0.32 -10.36
C VAL A 62 3.47 0.29 -11.75
N TYR A 63 3.75 1.47 -12.30
CA TYR A 63 4.31 1.62 -13.63
C TYR A 63 5.38 2.70 -13.65
N TYR A 64 6.54 2.37 -14.20
CA TYR A 64 7.69 3.26 -14.22
C TYR A 64 8.57 3.02 -15.44
N TYR A 65 8.79 4.08 -16.22
CA TYR A 65 9.62 4.07 -17.44
C TYR A 65 9.37 2.92 -18.42
N GLY A 66 8.12 2.51 -18.63
CA GLY A 66 7.80 1.42 -19.55
C GLY A 66 7.49 0.09 -18.87
N ASP A 67 7.88 -0.07 -17.60
CA ASP A 67 7.86 -1.35 -16.90
C ASP A 67 6.94 -1.34 -15.68
N HIS A 68 6.36 -2.50 -15.37
CA HIS A 68 5.58 -2.70 -14.15
C HIS A 68 6.50 -3.08 -12.99
N ARG A 69 6.87 -2.11 -12.15
CA ARG A 69 7.84 -2.29 -11.05
C ARG A 69 7.26 -2.97 -9.81
N LEU A 70 6.69 -4.15 -10.00
CA LEU A 70 6.20 -5.01 -8.94
C LEU A 70 7.15 -6.19 -8.73
N ALA A 71 7.43 -6.50 -7.46
CA ALA A 71 8.17 -7.68 -7.05
C ALA A 71 7.33 -8.58 -6.14
N TRP A 72 7.58 -9.88 -6.20
CA TRP A 72 7.03 -10.89 -5.29
C TRP A 72 8.14 -11.49 -4.44
N TYR A 73 7.88 -11.59 -3.14
CA TYR A 73 8.78 -12.19 -2.17
C TYR A 73 8.13 -13.37 -1.46
N GLN A 74 8.94 -14.35 -1.10
CA GLN A 74 8.58 -15.45 -0.21
C GLN A 74 9.37 -15.32 1.09
N GLN A 75 8.70 -15.45 2.22
CA GLN A 75 9.32 -15.50 3.53
C GLN A 75 8.86 -16.76 4.26
N ARG A 76 9.80 -17.66 4.53
CA ARG A 76 9.58 -18.80 5.41
C ARG A 76 9.85 -18.40 6.86
N ASP A 77 9.30 -19.15 7.79
CA ASP A 77 9.48 -18.89 9.23
C ASP A 77 10.97 -18.88 9.59
N GLY A 78 11.42 -17.77 10.18
CA GLY A 78 12.82 -17.58 10.57
C GLY A 78 13.79 -17.26 9.43
N GLU A 79 13.32 -17.17 8.18
CA GLU A 79 14.13 -16.78 7.04
C GLU A 79 13.90 -15.31 6.62
N THR A 80 14.87 -14.72 5.95
CA THR A 80 14.73 -13.41 5.31
C THR A 80 13.88 -13.51 4.04
N PRO A 81 13.09 -12.47 3.68
CA PRO A 81 12.36 -12.45 2.44
C PRO A 81 13.25 -12.70 1.22
N LYS A 82 12.86 -13.66 0.38
CA LYS A 82 13.55 -14.06 -0.85
C LYS A 82 12.76 -13.59 -2.07
N LEU A 83 13.42 -12.89 -2.99
CA LEU A 83 12.82 -12.45 -4.24
C LEU A 83 12.48 -13.64 -5.15
N LEU A 84 11.23 -13.69 -5.62
CA LEU A 84 10.73 -14.70 -6.56
C LEU A 84 10.59 -14.16 -7.98
N ILE A 85 9.83 -13.07 -8.12
CA ILE A 85 9.50 -12.42 -9.38
C ILE A 85 9.79 -10.92 -9.24
N TYR A 86 10.31 -10.30 -10.28
CA TYR A 86 10.47 -8.85 -10.41
C TYR A 86 9.92 -8.37 -11.76
N ASP A 87 9.76 -7.04 -11.90
CA ASP A 87 9.14 -6.41 -13.06
C ASP A 87 7.81 -7.09 -13.49
N ALA A 88 6.98 -7.42 -12.48
CA ALA A 88 5.68 -8.11 -12.53
C ALA A 88 5.66 -9.56 -13.08
N GLY A 89 6.55 -9.92 -14.00
CA GLY A 89 6.55 -11.24 -14.66
C GLY A 89 7.92 -11.90 -14.79
N THR A 90 9.01 -11.20 -14.50
CA THR A 90 10.36 -11.73 -14.67
C THR A 90 10.77 -12.57 -13.46
N ARG A 91 10.94 -13.87 -13.67
CA ARG A 91 11.35 -14.78 -12.59
C ARG A 91 12.82 -14.62 -12.26
N GLN A 92 13.14 -14.50 -10.99
CA GLN A 92 14.52 -14.41 -10.50
C GLN A 92 15.30 -15.70 -10.78
N SER A 93 16.59 -15.57 -11.07
CA SER A 93 17.46 -16.73 -11.34
C SER A 93 17.48 -17.72 -10.17
N GLY A 94 17.44 -19.01 -10.47
CA GLY A 94 17.40 -20.09 -9.46
C GLY A 94 16.03 -20.31 -8.82
N ILE A 95 14.99 -19.55 -9.18
CA ILE A 95 13.62 -19.82 -8.75
C ILE A 95 12.98 -20.88 -9.65
N PRO A 96 12.29 -21.89 -9.08
CA PRO A 96 11.68 -22.96 -9.86
C PRO A 96 10.69 -22.48 -10.93
N GLY A 97 10.63 -23.22 -12.04
CA GLY A 97 9.76 -22.95 -13.19
C GLY A 97 8.28 -22.79 -12.87
N ARG A 98 7.84 -23.38 -11.76
CA ARG A 98 6.46 -23.42 -11.29
C ARG A 98 5.92 -22.10 -10.75
N PHE A 99 6.81 -21.16 -10.41
CA PHE A 99 6.45 -19.80 -9.99
C PHE A 99 6.34 -18.90 -11.22
N THR A 100 5.19 -18.23 -11.36
CA THR A 100 4.94 -17.29 -12.44
C THR A 100 4.24 -16.05 -11.90
N GLY A 101 4.72 -14.86 -12.29
CA GLY A 101 4.04 -13.60 -12.03
C GLY A 101 3.26 -13.12 -13.25
N SER A 102 2.15 -12.44 -13.03
CA SER A 102 1.41 -11.75 -14.09
C SER A 102 0.69 -10.52 -13.55
N GLY A 103 0.23 -9.66 -14.46
CA GLY A 103 -0.56 -8.49 -14.15
C GLY A 103 0.04 -7.21 -14.69
N SER A 104 -0.69 -6.12 -14.49
CA SER A 104 -0.34 -4.79 -14.98
C SER A 104 -1.05 -3.73 -14.16
N ASN A 105 -0.58 -2.49 -14.30
CA ASN A 105 -1.16 -1.31 -13.67
C ASN A 105 -1.22 -1.50 -12.15
N SER A 106 -2.39 -1.75 -11.59
CA SER A 106 -2.64 -1.89 -10.15
C SER A 106 -3.05 -3.29 -9.71
N ALA A 107 -3.09 -4.28 -10.61
CA ALA A 107 -3.57 -5.63 -10.32
C ALA A 107 -2.58 -6.69 -10.78
N PHE A 108 -2.10 -7.48 -9.82
CA PHE A 108 -1.04 -8.46 -10.03
C PHE A 108 -1.35 -9.79 -9.37
N THR A 109 -0.71 -10.83 -9.86
CA THR A 109 -0.87 -12.20 -9.38
C THR A 109 0.46 -12.93 -9.35
N LEU A 110 0.60 -13.81 -8.35
CA LEU A 110 1.62 -14.85 -8.32
C LEU A 110 0.92 -16.19 -8.41
N THR A 111 1.29 -17.02 -9.37
CA THR A 111 0.80 -18.39 -9.50
C THR A 111 1.91 -19.37 -9.19
N ILE A 112 1.58 -20.38 -8.38
CA ILE A 112 2.46 -21.50 -8.04
C ILE A 112 1.75 -22.75 -8.50
N SER A 113 2.26 -23.38 -9.55
CA SER A 113 1.78 -24.69 -10.03
C SER A 113 2.53 -25.82 -9.34
N GLY A 114 1.93 -27.01 -9.23
CA GLY A 114 2.61 -28.15 -8.62
C GLY A 114 3.09 -27.87 -7.19
N VAL A 115 2.23 -27.27 -6.35
CA VAL A 115 2.55 -26.82 -4.99
C VAL A 115 3.22 -27.92 -4.19
N GLN A 116 4.32 -27.57 -3.52
CA GLN A 116 5.12 -28.48 -2.70
C GLN A 116 5.05 -28.10 -1.21
N ALA A 117 5.48 -28.97 -0.32
CA ALA A 117 5.39 -28.72 1.12
C ALA A 117 6.28 -27.53 1.55
N GLU A 118 7.41 -27.37 0.89
CA GLU A 118 8.36 -26.26 1.05
C GLU A 118 7.86 -24.92 0.51
N ASP A 119 6.72 -24.90 -0.19
CA ASP A 119 6.07 -23.67 -0.65
C ASP A 119 5.18 -23.04 0.45
N ALA A 120 5.00 -23.70 1.60
CA ALA A 120 4.33 -23.11 2.75
C ALA A 120 5.17 -21.94 3.32
N ALA A 121 4.68 -20.72 3.14
CA ALA A 121 5.38 -19.47 3.48
C ALA A 121 4.40 -18.29 3.48
N VAL A 122 4.86 -17.14 3.98
CA VAL A 122 4.20 -15.85 3.75
C VAL A 122 4.71 -15.24 2.45
N TYR A 123 3.78 -14.71 1.64
CA TYR A 123 4.08 -14.11 0.34
C TYR A 123 3.67 -12.65 0.33
N TYR A 124 4.58 -11.79 -0.12
CA TYR A 124 4.36 -10.35 -0.18
C TYR A 124 4.56 -9.85 -1.61
N CYS A 125 3.68 -8.97 -2.06
CA CYS A 125 3.96 -8.15 -3.23
C CYS A 125 4.53 -6.79 -2.78
N GLN A 126 5.44 -6.24 -3.57
CA GLN A 126 6.01 -4.93 -3.32
C GLN A 126 5.90 -4.10 -4.60
N GLY A 127 5.23 -2.94 -4.52
CA GLY A 127 5.16 -1.96 -5.61
C GLY A 127 6.17 -0.84 -5.41
N TYR A 128 6.83 -0.43 -6.50
CA TYR A 128 7.61 0.81 -6.55
C TYR A 128 6.79 1.94 -7.18
N HIS A 129 6.78 3.09 -6.52
CA HIS A 129 6.12 4.31 -6.97
C HIS A 129 7.11 5.48 -6.93
N GLU A 130 7.05 6.38 -7.91
CA GLU A 130 7.75 7.67 -7.85
C GLU A 130 6.72 8.78 -7.57
N ILE A 131 6.89 9.47 -6.44
CA ILE A 131 5.99 10.55 -6.00
C ILE A 131 6.84 11.76 -5.70
N ASN A 132 6.56 12.90 -6.35
CA ASN A 132 7.33 14.13 -6.16
C ASN A 132 8.86 13.92 -6.26
N SER A 133 9.29 13.08 -7.21
CA SER A 133 10.69 12.67 -7.41
C SER A 133 11.34 11.90 -6.24
N GLN A 134 10.51 11.23 -5.41
CA GLN A 134 10.96 10.31 -4.37
C GLN A 134 10.48 8.89 -4.65
N ALA A 135 11.38 7.93 -4.48
CA ALA A 135 11.10 6.51 -4.54
C ALA A 135 10.34 6.06 -3.28
N VAL A 136 9.17 5.46 -3.47
CA VAL A 136 8.34 4.91 -2.39
C VAL A 136 8.05 3.45 -2.69
N PHE A 137 8.22 2.61 -1.67
CA PHE A 137 7.91 1.18 -1.72
C PHE A 137 6.69 0.89 -0.87
N THR A 138 5.75 0.12 -1.41
CA THR A 138 4.57 -0.33 -0.67
C THR A 138 4.53 -1.85 -0.62
N GLN A 139 4.19 -2.40 0.54
CA GLN A 139 4.04 -3.83 0.81
C GLN A 139 2.74 -4.07 1.58
#